data_AF-A0A811QGJ5-F1
#
_entry.id   AF-A0A811QGJ5-F1
#
_cell.length_a   1.000
_cell.length_b   1.000
_cell.length_c   1.000
_cell.angle_alpha   90.00
_cell.angle_beta   90.00
_cell.angle_gamma   90.00
#
_symmetry.space_group_name_H-M   'P 1'
#
loop_
_entity.id
_entity.type
_entity.pdbx_description
1 polymer ?
#
loop_
_entity_poly.entity_id
_entity_poly.type
_entity_poly.pdbx_seq_one_letter_code
_entity_poly.pdbx_strand_id
1 'polypeptide(L)'
;MPSSCLPLVVFHHHPHGHGQEEDANDEEMLMFSVSKRSLHENVEHGLLAAGNSMCWTTPQGWILLLAQDHGTMPSSARLWNPCLGDKLPLPDIGEEHQMPYHCRCLLSHKDPTHPGCVIVLFNDTAPDLWYCHTAGGGDNSSSF
;
A
#
# COMPACT_ATOMS: atom_id res chain seq x y z
N MET A 1 -0.37 -28.60 -2.63
CA MET A 1 -1.16 -27.53 -1.98
C MET A 1 -0.32 -26.27 -2.01
N PRO A 2 -0.83 -25.10 -2.44
CA PRO A 2 -0.05 -23.87 -2.34
C PRO A 2 0.26 -23.65 -0.85
N SER A 3 1.56 -23.58 -0.52
CA SER A 3 2.02 -23.24 0.81
C SER A 3 1.54 -21.82 1.11
N SER A 4 0.63 -21.67 2.07
CA SER A 4 0.10 -20.37 2.46
C SER A 4 1.25 -19.49 2.97
N CYS A 5 1.57 -18.40 2.28
CA CYS A 5 2.56 -17.41 2.73
C CYS A 5 2.01 -16.47 3.82
N LEU A 6 0.72 -16.59 4.16
CA LEU A 6 0.00 -15.73 5.10
C LEU A 6 0.13 -16.22 6.56
N PRO A 7 0.11 -15.30 7.54
CA PRO A 7 0.07 -13.84 7.38
C PRO A 7 1.43 -13.28 6.94
N LEU A 8 1.37 -12.20 6.16
CA LEU A 8 2.54 -11.42 5.74
C LEU A 8 2.61 -10.15 6.58
N VAL A 9 3.81 -9.85 7.08
CA VAL A 9 4.11 -8.60 7.79
C VAL A 9 4.93 -7.74 6.87
N VAL A 10 4.47 -6.51 6.63
CA VAL A 10 5.17 -5.51 5.82
C VAL A 10 5.68 -4.42 6.74
N PHE A 11 6.93 -4.03 6.61
CA PHE A 11 7.56 -3.03 7.46
C PHE A 11 8.66 -2.27 6.72
N HIS A 12 8.86 -1.02 7.12
CA HIS A 12 10.00 -0.22 6.71
C HIS A 12 11.24 -0.68 7.47
N HIS A 13 12.32 -0.96 6.73
CA HIS A 13 13.61 -1.32 7.25
C HIS A 13 14.61 -0.22 6.90
N HIS A 14 15.21 0.38 7.93
CA HIS A 14 16.33 1.30 7.78
C HIS A 14 17.64 0.53 7.91
N PRO A 15 18.40 0.32 6.82
CA PRO A 15 19.60 -0.48 6.85
C PRO A 15 20.81 0.26 7.46
N HIS A 16 20.66 1.21 8.40
CA HIS A 16 21.82 1.77 9.11
C HIS A 16 21.52 2.20 10.54
N GLY A 17 22.21 1.55 11.50
CA GLY A 17 22.34 2.01 12.87
C GLY A 17 23.73 2.61 13.11
N HIS A 18 23.75 3.82 13.70
CA HIS A 18 24.91 4.56 14.20
C HIS A 18 26.00 4.97 13.18
N GLY A 19 25.84 6.17 12.63
CA GLY A 19 26.96 7.10 12.44
C GLY A 19 27.57 7.19 11.05
N GLN A 20 26.82 7.71 10.08
CA GLN A 20 27.40 8.52 9.00
C GLN A 20 26.26 9.34 8.36
N GLU A 21 26.42 10.66 8.31
CA GLU A 21 25.50 11.56 7.61
C GLU A 21 25.77 11.54 6.09
N GLU A 22 24.69 11.82 5.37
CA GLU A 22 24.57 12.29 3.97
C GLU A 22 24.44 11.23 2.84
N ASP A 23 23.28 11.32 2.18
CA ASP A 23 22.88 10.80 0.87
C ASP A 23 22.63 9.28 0.70
N ALA A 24 21.42 8.85 1.05
CA ALA A 24 20.38 8.41 0.10
C ALA A 24 19.22 7.77 0.88
N ASN A 25 18.03 7.90 0.32
CA ASN A 25 16.77 7.39 0.84
C ASN A 25 16.72 5.85 0.77
N ASP A 26 17.53 5.17 1.59
CA ASP A 26 17.66 3.71 1.62
C ASP A 26 16.59 3.04 2.51
N GLU A 27 15.41 3.66 2.61
CA GLU A 27 14.26 3.02 3.24
C GLU A 27 13.79 1.86 2.36
N GLU A 28 14.11 0.63 2.76
CA GLU A 28 13.65 -0.57 2.09
C GLU A 28 12.38 -1.08 2.76
N MET A 29 11.32 -1.28 1.99
CA MET A 29 10.15 -2.00 2.50
C MET A 29 10.33 -3.50 2.36
N LEU A 30 10.30 -4.18 3.50
CA LEU A 30 10.49 -5.62 3.61
C LEU A 30 9.18 -6.33 3.91
N MET A 31 9.09 -7.58 3.45
CA MET A 31 7.95 -8.46 3.69
C MET A 31 8.38 -9.77 4.33
N PHE A 32 7.83 -10.09 5.49
CA PHE A 32 8.12 -11.32 6.21
C PHE A 32 6.90 -12.24 6.23
N SER A 33 7.08 -13.49 5.79
CA SER A 33 6.07 -14.54 5.92
C SER A 33 6.18 -15.21 7.28
N VAL A 34 5.13 -15.07 8.09
CA VAL A 34 5.10 -15.68 9.43
C VAL A 34 5.03 -17.21 9.36
N SER A 35 4.27 -17.74 8.41
CA SER A 35 4.13 -19.19 8.22
C SER A 35 5.42 -19.84 7.75
N LYS A 36 6.16 -19.19 6.84
CA LYS A 36 7.44 -19.69 6.31
C LYS A 36 8.65 -19.29 7.16
N ARG A 37 8.47 -18.31 8.05
CA ARG A 37 9.54 -17.70 8.86
C ARG A 37 10.70 -17.20 8.01
N SER A 38 10.38 -16.60 6.87
CA SER A 38 11.35 -16.13 5.89
C SER A 38 10.93 -14.78 5.34
N LEU A 39 11.93 -14.01 4.90
CA LEU A 39 11.68 -12.84 4.06
C LEU A 39 11.11 -13.32 2.72
N HIS A 40 10.14 -12.58 2.19
CA HIS A 40 9.51 -12.85 0.91
C HIS A 40 10.27 -12.08 -0.16
N GLU A 41 10.87 -12.77 -1.14
CA GLU A 41 11.72 -12.16 -2.18
C GLU A 41 10.91 -11.50 -3.32
N ASN A 42 9.60 -11.78 -3.40
CA ASN A 42 8.74 -11.27 -4.47
C ASN A 42 8.10 -9.92 -4.11
N VAL A 43 8.88 -9.04 -3.50
CA VAL A 43 8.47 -7.66 -3.33
C VAL A 43 8.75 -6.97 -4.66
N GLU A 44 7.83 -6.14 -5.16
CA GLU A 44 8.16 -5.24 -6.27
C GLU A 44 9.26 -4.28 -5.80
N HIS A 45 10.52 -4.74 -5.83
CA HIS A 45 11.67 -3.96 -5.40
C HIS A 45 11.71 -2.61 -6.12
N GLY A 46 11.23 -2.54 -7.37
CA GLY A 46 11.17 -1.27 -8.11
C GLY A 46 10.14 -0.25 -7.61
N LEU A 47 9.00 -0.68 -7.05
CA LEU A 47 7.95 0.23 -6.54
C LEU A 47 8.18 0.60 -5.08
N LEU A 48 8.79 -0.29 -4.32
CA LEU A 48 9.03 -0.13 -2.89
C LEU A 48 10.44 0.35 -2.54
N ALA A 49 11.40 0.30 -3.49
CA ALA A 49 12.68 0.98 -3.36
C ALA A 49 12.68 2.41 -3.93
N ALA A 50 11.59 2.83 -4.58
CA ALA A 50 11.36 4.24 -4.80
C ALA A 50 10.99 4.82 -3.43
N GLY A 51 11.96 5.41 -2.73
CA GLY A 51 11.84 5.83 -1.32
C GLY A 51 10.80 6.93 -1.03
N ASN A 52 9.90 7.22 -1.96
CA ASN A 52 8.74 8.09 -1.78
C ASN A 52 7.41 7.32 -1.92
N SER A 53 7.45 5.99 -1.87
CA SER A 53 6.25 5.16 -1.89
C SER A 53 5.71 4.92 -0.48
N MET A 54 4.40 5.01 -0.33
CA MET A 54 3.70 4.65 0.90
C MET A 54 2.94 3.33 0.69
N CYS A 55 2.84 2.52 1.75
CA CYS A 55 1.97 1.35 1.71
C CYS A 55 1.13 1.17 2.97
N TRP A 56 0.00 0.51 2.80
CA TRP A 56 -0.83 0.07 3.91
C TRP A 56 -1.39 -1.32 3.64
N THR A 57 -1.40 -2.15 4.68
CA THR A 57 -1.95 -3.49 4.62
C THR A 57 -3.44 -3.48 4.95
N THR A 58 -4.19 -4.34 4.28
CA THR A 58 -5.60 -4.61 4.56
C THR A 58 -5.75 -5.89 5.39
N PRO A 59 -6.81 -6.04 6.20
CA PRO A 59 -7.10 -7.30 6.91
C PRO A 59 -7.22 -8.53 6.00
N GLN A 60 -7.56 -8.32 4.73
CA GLN A 60 -7.70 -9.36 3.70
C GLN A 60 -6.35 -9.80 3.12
N GLY A 61 -5.24 -9.16 3.50
CA GLY A 61 -3.89 -9.51 3.03
C GLY A 61 -3.47 -8.82 1.73
N TRP A 62 -4.25 -7.85 1.25
CA TRP A 62 -3.86 -6.97 0.15
C TRP A 62 -3.08 -5.76 0.66
N ILE A 63 -2.25 -5.18 -0.20
CA ILE A 63 -1.40 -4.03 0.10
C ILE A 63 -1.79 -2.90 -0.84
N LEU A 64 -2.19 -1.76 -0.28
CA LEU A 64 -2.30 -0.51 -1.04
C LEU A 64 -0.90 0.04 -1.23
N LEU A 65 -0.51 0.32 -2.47
CA LEU A 65 0.72 0.99 -2.84
C LEU A 65 0.37 2.34 -3.43
N LEU A 66 0.97 3.40 -2.89
CA LEU A 66 0.98 4.74 -3.45
C LEU A 66 2.41 5.08 -3.87
N ALA A 67 2.62 5.27 -5.16
CA ALA A 67 3.88 5.80 -5.66
C ALA A 67 3.73 7.30 -5.90
N GLN A 68 4.53 8.10 -5.21
CA GLN A 68 4.58 9.54 -5.41
C GLN A 68 5.62 9.84 -6.50
N ASP A 69 5.26 10.61 -7.53
CA ASP A 69 6.26 11.13 -8.46
C ASP A 69 6.77 12.50 -7.96
N HIS A 70 8.06 12.76 -8.07
CA HIS A 70 8.68 13.99 -7.57
C HIS A 70 8.36 15.16 -8.52
N GLY A 71 7.10 15.61 -8.52
CA GLY A 71 6.67 16.81 -9.23
C GLY A 71 5.27 16.70 -9.87
N THR A 72 4.30 17.39 -9.28
CA THR A 72 3.04 17.88 -9.91
C THR A 72 2.13 16.86 -10.61
N MET A 73 2.35 15.56 -10.42
CA MET A 73 1.52 14.51 -11.02
C MET A 73 0.78 13.71 -9.94
N PRO A 74 -0.42 13.19 -10.25
CA PRO A 74 -1.19 12.36 -9.32
C PRO A 74 -0.37 11.17 -8.83
N SER A 75 -0.49 10.84 -7.53
CA SER A 75 0.17 9.65 -6.99
C SER A 75 -0.53 8.41 -7.53
N SER A 76 0.21 7.54 -8.22
CA SER A 76 -0.38 6.33 -8.80
C SER A 76 -0.73 5.35 -7.68
N ALA A 77 -1.99 4.93 -7.64
CA ALA A 77 -2.53 4.05 -6.61
C ALA A 77 -2.83 2.66 -7.17
N ARG A 78 -2.46 1.62 -6.42
CA ARG A 78 -2.81 0.24 -6.78
C ARG A 78 -2.96 -0.65 -5.56
N LEU A 79 -3.84 -1.64 -5.66
CA LEU A 79 -3.92 -2.76 -4.73
C LEU A 79 -3.07 -3.91 -5.26
N TRP A 80 -2.21 -4.46 -4.41
CA TRP A 80 -1.34 -5.58 -4.73
C TRP A 80 -1.63 -6.78 -3.83
N ASN A 81 -1.72 -7.97 -4.43
CA ASN A 81 -1.78 -9.24 -3.73
C ASN A 81 -0.38 -9.85 -3.68
N PRO A 82 0.29 -9.84 -2.53
CA PRO A 82 1.65 -10.36 -2.43
C PRO A 82 1.76 -11.89 -2.53
N CYS A 83 0.66 -12.62 -2.35
CA CYS A 83 0.65 -14.07 -2.46
C CYS A 83 0.51 -14.54 -3.92
N LEU A 84 -0.29 -13.83 -4.72
CA LEU A 84 -0.58 -14.20 -6.11
C LEU A 84 0.19 -13.35 -7.13
N GLY A 85 0.69 -12.18 -6.72
CA GLY A 85 1.26 -11.17 -7.62
C GLY A 85 0.23 -10.31 -8.34
N ASP A 86 -1.07 -10.56 -8.13
CA ASP A 86 -2.17 -9.82 -8.77
C ASP A 86 -2.13 -8.34 -8.39
N LYS A 87 -2.49 -7.49 -9.36
CA LYS A 87 -2.55 -6.04 -9.18
C LYS A 87 -3.86 -5.51 -9.69
N LEU A 88 -4.46 -4.61 -8.92
CA LEU A 88 -5.66 -3.89 -9.29
C LEU A 88 -5.30 -2.39 -9.34
N PRO A 89 -5.34 -1.75 -10.52
CA PRO A 89 -5.15 -0.31 -10.60
C PRO A 89 -6.30 0.39 -9.88
N LEU A 90 -6.00 1.48 -9.19
CA LEU A 90 -6.98 2.34 -8.55
C LEU A 90 -6.93 3.72 -9.19
N PRO A 91 -7.99 4.54 -9.03
CA PRO A 91 -7.93 5.94 -9.37
C PRO A 91 -6.79 6.63 -8.62
N ASP A 92 -6.12 7.58 -9.29
CA ASP A 92 -5.05 8.32 -8.68
C ASP A 92 -5.53 9.14 -7.48
N ILE A 93 -4.68 9.26 -6.47
CA ILE A 93 -4.95 10.11 -5.32
C ILE A 93 -4.50 11.53 -5.66
N GLY A 94 -5.46 12.44 -5.74
CA GLY A 94 -5.21 13.85 -6.03
C GLY A 94 -4.45 14.55 -4.89
N GLU A 95 -3.79 15.66 -5.22
CA GLU A 95 -2.94 16.45 -4.29
C GLU A 95 -3.66 16.96 -3.03
N GLU A 96 -4.99 17.04 -3.08
CA GLU A 96 -5.85 17.44 -1.96
C GLU A 96 -5.85 16.43 -0.80
N HIS A 97 -5.44 15.18 -1.05
CA HIS A 97 -5.35 14.12 -0.05
C HIS A 97 -3.88 13.83 0.27
N GLN A 98 -3.22 14.74 1.00
CA GLN A 98 -1.94 14.40 1.65
C GLN A 98 -2.22 13.35 2.72
N MET A 99 -2.02 12.07 2.37
CA MET A 99 -2.32 10.97 3.28
C MET A 99 -1.26 10.90 4.39
N PRO A 100 -1.64 11.03 5.66
CA PRO A 100 -0.70 10.98 6.76
C PRO A 100 -0.17 9.55 6.99
N TYR A 101 0.99 9.45 7.63
CA TYR A 101 1.61 8.16 7.97
C TYR A 101 0.73 7.25 8.83
N HIS A 102 -0.14 7.83 9.67
CA HIS A 102 -1.04 7.10 10.57
C HIS A 102 -2.40 6.81 9.93
N CYS A 103 -2.38 6.10 8.82
CA CYS A 103 -3.60 5.61 8.20
C CYS A 103 -3.80 4.10 8.41
N ARG A 104 -5.07 3.69 8.44
CA ARG A 104 -5.49 2.30 8.33
C ARG A 104 -6.21 2.09 7.01
N CYS A 105 -5.91 0.96 6.36
CA CYS A 105 -6.47 0.59 5.07
C CYS A 105 -7.45 -0.58 5.22
N LEU A 106 -8.67 -0.42 4.71
CA LEU A 106 -9.74 -1.40 4.83
C LEU A 106 -10.41 -1.66 3.49
N LEU A 107 -10.82 -2.91 3.26
CA LEU A 107 -11.72 -3.29 2.17
C LEU A 107 -13.11 -3.61 2.71
N SER A 108 -14.15 -3.13 2.00
CA SER A 108 -15.55 -3.42 2.34
C SER A 108 -15.96 -4.86 2.03
N HIS A 109 -15.24 -5.53 1.13
CA HIS A 109 -15.51 -6.90 0.71
C HIS A 109 -14.24 -7.76 0.77
N LYS A 110 -14.41 -9.08 0.98
CA LYS A 110 -13.28 -10.03 1.06
C LYS A 110 -12.54 -10.16 -0.28
N ASP A 111 -13.29 -10.07 -1.36
CA ASP A 111 -12.79 -10.06 -2.74
C ASP A 111 -12.78 -8.63 -3.27
N PRO A 112 -11.60 -8.02 -3.53
CA PRO A 112 -11.51 -6.67 -4.07
C PRO A 112 -11.92 -6.55 -5.54
N THR A 113 -12.18 -7.65 -6.24
CA THR A 113 -12.74 -7.58 -7.60
C THR A 113 -14.26 -7.54 -7.62
N HIS A 114 -14.91 -7.71 -6.45
CA HIS A 114 -16.36 -7.69 -6.34
C HIS A 114 -16.93 -6.33 -6.80
N PRO A 115 -17.97 -6.32 -7.67
CA PRO A 115 -18.65 -5.08 -8.08
C PRO A 115 -19.18 -4.33 -6.85
N GLY A 116 -18.66 -3.13 -6.59
CA GLY A 116 -19.02 -2.34 -5.40
C GLY A 116 -18.12 -2.58 -4.17
N CYS A 117 -17.04 -3.35 -4.29
CA CYS A 117 -16.00 -3.31 -3.28
C CYS A 117 -15.37 -1.91 -3.25
N VAL A 118 -15.13 -1.42 -2.04
CA VAL A 118 -14.57 -0.10 -1.74
C VAL A 118 -13.34 -0.31 -0.89
N ILE A 119 -12.27 0.40 -1.22
CA ILE A 119 -11.11 0.58 -0.36
C ILE A 119 -11.25 1.91 0.37
N VAL A 120 -10.95 1.91 1.66
CA VAL A 120 -10.95 3.11 2.50
C VAL A 120 -9.59 3.23 3.16
N LEU A 121 -8.97 4.41 3.01
CA LEU A 121 -7.85 4.84 3.79
C LEU A 121 -8.35 5.88 4.79
N PHE A 122 -8.23 5.60 6.09
CA PHE A 122 -8.69 6.52 7.11
C PHE A 122 -7.56 6.88 8.08
N ASN A 123 -7.48 8.16 8.40
CA ASN A 123 -6.58 8.68 9.41
C ASN A 123 -7.13 8.31 10.80
N ASP A 124 -6.32 7.71 11.66
CA ASP A 124 -6.73 7.40 13.03
C ASP A 124 -6.58 8.57 14.02
N THR A 125 -5.94 9.66 13.58
CA THR A 125 -5.68 10.87 14.37
C THR A 125 -6.56 12.06 13.98
N ALA A 126 -7.17 12.05 12.79
CA ALA A 126 -8.08 13.10 12.30
C ALA A 126 -9.27 12.46 11.56
N PRO A 127 -10.43 13.14 11.46
CA PRO A 127 -11.61 12.61 10.78
C PRO A 127 -11.49 12.61 9.24
N ASP A 128 -10.30 12.45 8.70
CA ASP A 128 -10.03 12.48 7.26
C ASP A 128 -10.04 11.05 6.71
N LEU A 129 -10.76 10.86 5.61
CA LEU A 129 -10.82 9.59 4.90
C LEU A 129 -10.75 9.80 3.39
N TRP A 130 -10.10 8.86 2.72
CA TRP A 130 -10.14 8.71 1.28
C TRP A 130 -10.74 7.35 0.95
N TYR A 131 -11.55 7.26 -0.11
CA TYR A 131 -12.06 5.98 -0.58
C TYR A 131 -12.21 5.95 -2.10
N CYS A 132 -12.18 4.75 -2.66
CA CYS A 132 -12.53 4.53 -4.06
C CYS A 132 -13.05 3.11 -4.29
N HIS A 133 -13.66 2.89 -5.46
CA HIS A 133 -14.06 1.56 -5.90
C HIS A 133 -12.88 0.80 -6.50
N THR A 134 -12.73 -0.47 -6.10
CA THR A 134 -11.62 -1.33 -6.53
C THR A 134 -11.85 -2.00 -7.89
N ALA A 135 -13.09 -1.99 -8.39
CA ALA A 135 -13.47 -2.54 -9.69
C ALA A 135 -14.40 -1.58 -10.45
N GLY A 136 -13.86 -0.91 -11.48
CA GLY A 136 -14.56 -0.45 -12.69
C GLY A 136 -15.89 0.32 -12.57
N GLY A 137 -16.27 0.88 -11.42
CA GLY A 137 -17.40 1.80 -11.28
C GLY A 137 -16.86 3.22 -11.17
N GLY A 138 -16.99 3.99 -12.25
CA GLY A 138 -16.39 5.32 -12.45
C GLY A 138 -17.02 6.45 -11.63
N ASP A 139 -17.28 6.20 -10.35
CA ASP A 139 -18.07 7.08 -9.50
C ASP A 139 -17.19 7.49 -8.29
N ASN A 140 -16.09 8.19 -8.59
CA ASN A 140 -15.29 8.85 -7.56
C ASN A 140 -16.14 9.96 -6.93
N SER A 141 -16.63 9.71 -5.73
CA SER A 141 -17.23 10.73 -4.87
C SER A 141 -16.27 10.96 -3.72
N SER A 142 -15.66 12.15 -3.65
CA SER A 142 -15.14 12.68 -2.40
C SER A 142 -16.31 13.22 -1.59
N SER A 143 -16.35 13.00 -0.28
CA SER A 143 -17.40 13.56 0.58
C SER A 143 -16.89 13.86 1.98
N PHE A 144 -16.86 15.17 2.25
CA PHE A 144 -16.83 15.96 3.50
C PHE A 144 -15.69 15.79 4.50
#